data_AF-A0A2E9C738-F1
#
_entry.id   AF-A0A2E9C738-F1
#
_cell.length_a   1.000
_cell.length_b   1.000
_cell.length_c   1.000
_cell.angle_alpha   90.00
_cell.angle_beta   90.00
_cell.angle_gamma   90.00
#
_symmetry.space_group_name_H-M   'P 1'
#
loop_
_entity.id
_entity.type
_entity.pdbx_description
1 polymer ?
#
loop_
_entity_poly.entity_id
_entity_poly.type
_entity_poly.pdbx_seq_one_letter_code
_entity_poly.pdbx_strand_id
1 'polypeptide(L)' 'MTFKNMNTIPIGTKMRIKKTGEIVTLSHIFHYPTTFKVEYEDGSFNSLRTHEIEFIEDE' A
#
# COMPACT_ATOMS: atom_id res chain seq x y z
N MET A 1 5.45 6.05 -27.09
CA MET A 1 5.93 6.81 -25.92
C MET A 1 5.36 6.16 -24.68
N THR A 2 6.18 5.39 -23.96
CA THR A 2 5.75 4.71 -22.73
C THR A 2 5.70 5.76 -21.63
N PHE A 3 4.52 6.23 -21.28
CA PHE A 3 4.31 7.06 -20.09
C PHE A 3 4.61 6.19 -18.86
N LYS A 4 5.87 6.18 -18.41
CA LYS A 4 6.20 5.73 -17.06
C LYS A 4 5.68 6.79 -16.11
N ASN A 5 4.51 6.55 -15.52
CA ASN A 5 4.06 7.31 -14.37
C ASN A 5 5.11 7.13 -13.26
N MET A 6 5.95 8.14 -13.02
CA MET A 6 7.09 8.10 -12.09
C MET A 6 6.69 8.23 -10.60
N ASN A 7 5.44 7.90 -10.25
CA ASN A 7 4.93 7.92 -8.87
C ASN A 7 4.20 6.61 -8.53
N THR A 8 4.68 5.47 -9.02
CA THR A 8 4.08 4.18 -8.71
C THR A 8 4.87 3.50 -7.61
N ILE A 9 4.27 3.43 -6.43
CA ILE A 9 4.74 2.60 -5.33
C ILE A 9 4.75 1.14 -5.82
N PRO A 10 5.86 0.40 -5.68
CA PRO A 10 5.91 -0.96 -6.16
C PRO A 10 4.92 -1.84 -5.40
N ILE A 11 4.13 -2.63 -6.13
CA ILE A 11 3.33 -3.70 -5.53
C ILE A 11 4.29 -4.63 -4.78
N GLY A 12 3.92 -5.01 -3.55
CA GLY A 12 4.82 -5.68 -2.60
C GLY A 12 5.43 -4.76 -1.54
N THR A 13 5.25 -3.44 -1.64
CA THR A 13 5.70 -2.50 -0.60
C THR A 13 5.02 -2.78 0.72
N LYS A 14 5.79 -2.87 1.81
CA LYS A 14 5.24 -3.00 3.16
C LYS A 14 4.75 -1.66 3.69
N MET A 15 3.59 -1.69 4.32
CA MET A 15 2.95 -0.53 4.92
C MET A 15 2.49 -0.90 6.32
N ARG A 16 2.38 0.10 7.18
CA ARG A 16 1.84 -0.05 8.53
C ARG A 16 0.47 0.59 8.62
N ILE A 17 -0.52 -0.12 9.13
CA ILE A 17 -1.83 0.46 9.45
C ILE A 17 -1.67 1.33 10.69
N LYS A 18 -1.97 2.63 10.63
CA LYS A 18 -1.82 3.54 11.77
C LYS A 18 -2.75 3.19 12.94
N LYS A 19 -3.94 2.68 12.64
CA LYS A 19 -4.97 2.35 13.64
C LYS A 19 -4.61 1.13 14.48
N THR A 20 -4.11 0.06 13.85
CA THR A 20 -3.81 -1.21 14.52
C THR A 20 -2.32 -1.43 14.75
N GLY A 21 -1.47 -0.71 14.02
CA GLY A 21 -0.02 -0.91 14.02
C GLY A 21 0.45 -2.12 13.21
N GLU A 22 -0.47 -2.84 12.56
CA GLU A 22 -0.18 -4.04 11.77
C GLU A 22 0.58 -3.74 10.48
N ILE A 23 1.43 -4.68 10.08
CA ILE A 23 2.18 -4.61 8.84
C ILE A 23 1.40 -5.35 7.76
N VAL A 24 1.19 -4.66 6.65
CA VAL A 24 0.46 -5.17 5.49
C VAL A 24 1.25 -4.91 4.23
N THR A 25 0.97 -5.69 3.19
CA THR A 25 1.70 -5.62 1.92
C THR A 25 0.82 -5.00 0.84
N LEU A 26 1.36 -4.07 0.05
CA LEU A 26 0.64 -3.50 -1.09
C LEU A 26 0.35 -4.59 -2.12
N SER A 27 -0.93 -4.88 -2.34
CA SER A 27 -1.36 -5.86 -3.34
C SER A 27 -1.82 -5.18 -4.63
N HIS A 28 -2.52 -4.04 -4.53
CA HIS A 28 -3.01 -3.31 -5.70
C HIS A 28 -3.22 -1.82 -5.41
N ILE A 29 -3.11 -0.98 -6.44
CA ILE A 29 -3.41 0.46 -6.35
C ILE A 29 -4.65 0.72 -7.21
N PHE A 30 -5.78 1.04 -6.59
CA PHE A 30 -7.00 1.40 -7.33
C PHE A 30 -6.93 2.85 -7.82
N HIS A 31 -6.58 3.76 -6.91
CA HIS A 31 -6.48 5.18 -7.20
C HIS A 31 -5.29 5.75 -6.43
N TYR A 32 -4.23 6.14 -7.14
CA TYR A 32 -3.09 6.79 -6.51
C TYR A 32 -3.37 8.29 -6.29
N PRO A 33 -3.06 8.87 -5.12
CA PRO A 33 -2.55 8.25 -3.89
C PRO A 33 -3.68 7.96 -2.87
N THR A 34 -4.94 7.86 -3.28
CA THR A 34 -6.07 7.86 -2.34
C THR A 34 -6.41 6.49 -1.78
N THR A 35 -6.37 5.42 -2.59
CA THR A 35 -6.90 4.09 -2.25
C THR A 35 -5.97 2.97 -2.68
N PHE A 36 -5.60 2.14 -1.70
CA PHE A 36 -4.71 1.00 -1.85
C PHE A 36 -5.40 -0.28 -1.37
N LYS A 37 -5.19 -1.38 -2.09
CA LYS A 37 -5.52 -2.71 -1.63
C LYS A 37 -4.29 -3.32 -0.99
N VAL A 38 -4.43 -3.74 0.26
CA VAL A 38 -3.36 -4.38 1.02
C VAL A 38 -3.72 -5.83 1.33
N GLU A 39 -2.70 -6.65 1.45
CA GLU A 39 -2.76 -8.05 1.85
C GLU A 39 -2.12 -8.19 3.25
N TYR A 40 -2.79 -8.92 4.13
CA TYR A 40 -2.33 -9.21 5.48
C TYR A 40 -1.53 -10.52 5.48
N GLU A 41 -0.75 -10.75 6.53
CA GLU A 41 0.03 -12.00 6.67
C GLU A 41 -0.86 -13.26 6.75
N ASP A 42 -2.13 -13.13 7.14
CA ASP A 42 -3.08 -14.26 7.15
C ASP A 42 -3.65 -14.59 5.76
N GLY A 43 -3.34 -13.78 4.73
CA GLY A 43 -3.89 -13.90 3.37
C GLY A 43 -5.22 -13.17 3.17
N SER A 44 -5.72 -12.46 4.18
CA SER A 44 -6.86 -11.55 4.01
C SER A 44 -6.48 -10.30 3.23
N PHE A 45 -7.47 -9.65 2.63
CA PHE A 45 -7.29 -8.40 1.88
C PHE A 45 -8.18 -7.30 2.44
N ASN A 46 -7.67 -6.06 2.45
CA ASN A 46 -8.47 -4.89 2.81
C ASN A 46 -8.13 -3.70 1.90
N SER A 47 -9.06 -2.75 1.81
CA SER A 47 -8.87 -1.51 1.07
C SER A 47 -8.69 -0.37 2.06
N LEU A 48 -7.51 0.26 2.03
CA LEU A 48 -7.13 1.32 2.96
C LEU A 48 -6.79 2.59 2.20
N ARG A 49 -7.04 3.74 2.84
CA ARG A 49 -6.68 5.05 2.29
C ARG A 49 -5.33 5.51 2.81
N THR A 50 -4.68 6.43 2.09
CA THR A 50 -3.35 6.96 2.46
C THR A 50 -3.23 7.52 3.88
N HIS A 51 -4.31 7.98 4.51
CA HIS A 51 -4.26 8.50 5.88
C HIS A 51 -4.38 7.39 6.94
N GLU A 52 -4.80 6.19 6.55
CA GLU A 52 -4.95 5.02 7.43
C GLU A 52 -3.68 4.18 7.52
N ILE A 53 -2.75 4.41 6.58
CA ILE A 53 -1.50 3.67 6.44
C ILE A 53 -0.29 4.61 6.48
N GLU A 54 0.87 4.02 6.74
CA GLU A 54 2.18 4.64 6.69
C GLU A 54 3.12 3.75 5.88
N PHE A 55 3.90 4.33 4.96
CA PHE A 55 4.89 3.57 4.20
C PHE A 55 6.11 3.32 5.06
N ILE A 56 6.55 2.06 5.09
CA ILE A 56 7.76 1.66 5.78
C ILE A 56 8.81 1.55 4.67
N GLU A 57 9.53 2.64 4.40
CA GLU A 57 10.70 2.59 3.53
C GLU A 57 11.81 1.84 4.28
N ASP A 58 12.32 0.77 3.68
CA ASP A 58 13.56 0.12 4.13
C ASP A 58 14.70 1.04 3.67
N GLU A 59 15.38 1.69 4.63
CA GLU A 59 16.51 2.61 4.40
C GLU A 59 17.76 1.89 3.88
#